data_AF-A0A7R9B368-F1
#
_entry.id   AF-A0A7R9B368-F1
#
_cell.length_a   1.000
_cell.length_b   1.000
_cell.length_c   1.000
_cell.angle_alpha   90.00
_cell.angle_beta   90.00
_cell.angle_gamma   90.00
#
_symmetry.space_group_name_H-M   'P 1'
#
loop_
_entity.id
_entity.type
_entity.pdbx_description
1 polymer ?
#
loop_
_entity_poly.entity_id
_entity_poly.type
_entity_poly.pdbx_seq_one_letter_code
_entity_poly.pdbx_strand_id
1 'polypeptide(L)'
;MQFNEIYPGNYPSLSAAVALGDLNAVRKLAKVRGRLDAQDNRGRIPLHEAAFHNRPECVDLLLKRKQSVVNARTFEGETPLFIACKAGSCLSLVKSLIENGADVNLANHGDVTPLHVCTDYEVAFCLIQAGANVNAQDFNDSTKLHLLLETEGTNSSNSLIDLLLLNGANPSLEDECGRSCLFVAAQFGNIHALKKIIEFFPHIDVNQRADDGATALMLATQGGHLLTIRILLEIGADPSVMDYNGLNTMHMAILKNNIVVLMLLINLTGGEAAFLNDVSSSNLKFAIKSDAFESFETLAKMCQRHAIYPRFRPDLQSIPYLYSLTSTTLLDFYHKPFASAVGYIFRARGEEDVSKYLDCLLECGFPLNDHDEQCTSPIIASLLNAGYRCDTVLECLNKLISKGIDLNPSETNNFIPDALLLALHYNTDVMLVIFQNTDFVTPDNVLELFYSQNIVTVDKFITSDVLNFLITLGIEFPLPAKISRENEVKTKIRKELATAGVTTLKKLCRAKIRKLFKSNCGGYNIDEIMAKSKLPLSIRQFLKYQ
;
A
#
# COMPACT_ATOMS: atom_id res chain seq x y z
N MET A 1 27.55 -49.50 37.60
CA MET A 1 26.62 -49.98 36.57
C MET A 1 25.21 -49.78 37.11
N GLN A 2 24.40 -48.97 36.43
CA GLN A 2 22.99 -49.22 36.16
C GLN A 2 22.49 -48.10 35.24
N PHE A 3 22.76 -48.25 33.93
CA PHE A 3 21.96 -47.63 32.88
C PHE A 3 21.13 -48.77 32.30
N ASN A 4 20.04 -49.08 33.00
CA ASN A 4 19.21 -50.25 32.76
C ASN A 4 18.17 -50.01 31.66
N GLU A 5 18.14 -50.95 30.71
CA GLU A 5 16.98 -51.81 30.43
C GLU A 5 15.63 -51.20 30.02
N ILE A 6 15.56 -50.38 28.96
CA ILE A 6 14.34 -50.33 28.10
C ILE A 6 14.73 -49.95 26.67
N TYR A 7 15.43 -50.79 25.90
CA TYR A 7 15.39 -50.83 24.41
C TYR A 7 16.18 -52.07 23.93
N PRO A 8 15.63 -52.93 23.06
CA PRO A 8 16.31 -54.12 22.56
C PRO A 8 17.40 -53.71 21.55
N GLY A 9 18.59 -53.40 22.07
CA GLY A 9 19.77 -53.02 21.25
C GLY A 9 20.94 -52.35 21.99
N ASN A 10 20.92 -52.30 23.33
CA ASN A 10 21.78 -51.40 24.11
C ASN A 10 23.16 -52.01 24.47
N TYR A 11 24.14 -51.90 23.55
CA TYR A 11 25.51 -51.59 23.97
C TYR A 11 25.50 -50.17 24.57
N PRO A 12 26.40 -49.77 25.50
CA PRO A 12 26.62 -48.35 25.76
C PRO A 12 26.93 -47.73 24.40
N SER A 13 25.99 -46.96 23.83
CA SER A 13 26.16 -46.51 22.46
C SER A 13 27.44 -45.70 22.44
N LEU A 14 28.38 -46.06 21.55
CA LEU A 14 29.65 -45.35 21.43
C LEU A 14 29.38 -43.83 21.30
N SER A 15 28.29 -43.47 20.63
CA SER A 15 27.69 -42.14 20.56
C SER A 15 27.42 -41.49 21.93
N ALA A 16 26.81 -42.20 22.89
CA ALA A 16 26.57 -41.66 24.24
C ALA A 16 27.87 -41.43 25.02
N ALA A 17 28.84 -42.35 24.92
CA ALA A 17 30.15 -42.16 25.54
C ALA A 17 30.89 -40.94 24.94
N VAL A 18 30.76 -40.73 23.63
CA VAL A 18 31.30 -39.56 22.92
C VAL A 18 30.61 -38.27 23.37
N ALA A 19 29.28 -38.24 23.42
CA ALA A 19 28.53 -37.06 23.86
C ALA A 19 28.94 -36.59 25.27
N LEU A 20 29.11 -37.55 26.18
CA LEU A 20 29.60 -37.32 27.54
C LEU A 20 31.09 -36.95 27.60
N GLY A 21 31.87 -37.21 26.55
CA GLY A 21 33.31 -36.96 26.52
C GLY A 21 34.13 -37.98 27.33
N ASP A 22 33.59 -39.17 27.65
CA ASP A 22 34.33 -40.19 28.41
C ASP A 22 35.35 -40.90 27.50
N LEU A 23 36.55 -40.33 27.42
CA LEU A 23 37.66 -40.85 26.60
C LEU A 23 38.04 -42.29 26.93
N ASN A 24 37.85 -42.74 28.18
CA ASN A 24 38.16 -44.10 28.59
C ASN A 24 37.11 -45.09 28.06
N ALA A 25 35.83 -44.74 28.18
CA ALA A 25 34.73 -45.50 27.59
C ALA A 25 34.85 -45.53 26.07
N VAL A 26 35.07 -44.37 25.42
CA VAL A 26 35.30 -44.28 23.96
C VAL A 26 36.47 -45.17 23.54
N ARG A 27 37.61 -45.13 24.24
CA ARG A 27 38.78 -45.97 23.90
C ARG A 27 38.49 -47.46 24.01
N LYS A 28 37.71 -47.89 25.02
CA LYS A 28 37.33 -49.30 25.21
C LYS A 28 36.29 -49.74 24.19
N LEU A 29 35.21 -48.98 24.01
CA LEU A 29 34.10 -49.30 23.11
C LEU A 29 34.52 -49.26 21.63
N ALA A 30 35.38 -48.31 21.25
CA ALA A 30 35.94 -48.24 19.90
C ALA A 30 37.00 -49.34 19.61
N LYS A 31 37.46 -50.12 20.60
CA LYS A 31 38.32 -51.30 20.40
C LYS A 31 37.51 -52.59 20.31
N VAL A 32 36.44 -52.69 21.09
CA VAL A 32 35.68 -53.94 21.26
C VAL A 32 34.40 -53.84 20.44
N ARG A 33 34.41 -54.37 19.22
CA ARG A 33 33.20 -54.63 18.39
C ARG A 33 32.27 -53.42 18.10
N GLY A 34 32.64 -52.17 18.41
CA GLY A 34 31.85 -51.00 18.06
C GLY A 34 31.91 -50.73 16.55
N ARG A 35 30.77 -50.81 15.85
CA ARG A 35 30.60 -50.17 14.53
C ARG A 35 30.78 -48.66 14.73
N LEU A 36 31.96 -48.14 14.37
CA LEU A 36 32.29 -46.70 14.44
C LEU A 36 31.37 -45.85 13.55
N ASP A 37 30.63 -46.50 12.67
CA ASP A 37 29.67 -45.99 11.70
C ASP A 37 28.22 -46.40 12.01
N ALA A 38 27.93 -46.91 13.21
CA ALA A 38 26.54 -47.15 13.60
C ALA A 38 25.77 -45.83 13.63
N GLN A 39 24.69 -45.75 12.85
CA GLN A 39 23.84 -44.58 12.73
C GLN A 39 22.70 -44.61 13.74
N ASP A 40 22.36 -43.44 14.29
CA ASP A 40 21.10 -43.23 15.02
C ASP A 40 19.91 -42.99 14.08
N ASN A 41 18.75 -42.66 14.64
CA ASN A 41 17.51 -42.40 13.89
C ASN A 41 17.57 -41.14 12.99
N ARG A 42 18.65 -40.36 13.03
CA ARG A 42 18.92 -39.20 12.16
C ARG A 42 20.06 -39.48 11.18
N GLY A 43 20.57 -40.70 11.13
CA GLY A 43 21.74 -41.05 10.32
C GLY A 43 23.08 -40.63 10.96
N ARG A 44 23.08 -40.18 12.22
CA ARG A 44 24.29 -39.69 12.90
C ARG A 44 25.13 -40.85 13.43
N ILE A 45 26.37 -40.93 12.96
CA ILE A 45 27.42 -41.76 13.56
C ILE A 45 28.09 -41.08 14.76
N PRO A 46 28.83 -41.81 15.64
CA PRO A 46 29.54 -41.24 16.79
C PRO A 46 30.41 -40.01 16.47
N LEU A 47 30.97 -39.90 15.27
CA LEU A 47 31.77 -38.74 14.88
C LEU A 47 30.93 -37.45 14.76
N HIS A 48 29.66 -37.54 14.33
CA HIS A 48 28.74 -36.40 14.34
C HIS A 48 28.45 -35.93 15.77
N GLU A 49 28.33 -36.86 16.72
CA GLU A 49 28.12 -36.50 18.13
C GLU A 49 29.38 -35.85 18.74
N ALA A 50 30.57 -36.32 18.35
CA ALA A 50 31.82 -35.69 18.76
C ALA A 50 31.90 -34.24 18.27
N ALA A 51 31.50 -34.01 17.01
CA ALA A 51 31.42 -32.68 16.42
C ALA A 51 30.36 -31.81 17.12
N PHE A 52 29.14 -32.30 17.28
CA PHE A 52 28.04 -31.55 17.91
C PHE A 52 28.34 -31.12 19.35
N HIS A 53 28.98 -31.99 20.14
CA HIS A 53 29.32 -31.74 21.54
C HIS A 53 30.71 -31.13 21.75
N ASN A 54 31.38 -30.69 20.68
CA ASN A 54 32.70 -30.08 20.71
C ASN A 54 33.77 -30.93 21.45
N ARG A 55 33.98 -32.17 21.00
CA ARG A 55 34.90 -33.16 21.63
C ARG A 55 36.11 -33.49 20.75
N PRO A 56 37.12 -32.60 20.64
CA PRO A 56 38.25 -32.79 19.73
C PRO A 56 39.04 -34.08 20.02
N GLU A 57 39.23 -34.46 21.28
CA GLU A 57 39.96 -35.69 21.63
C GLU A 57 39.18 -36.96 21.23
N CYS A 58 37.85 -36.89 21.22
CA CYS A 58 37.01 -37.99 20.70
C CYS A 58 37.12 -38.07 19.18
N VAL A 59 37.15 -36.94 18.47
CA VAL A 59 37.37 -36.88 17.02
C VAL A 59 38.70 -37.56 16.66
N ASP A 60 39.80 -37.18 17.32
CA ASP A 60 41.12 -37.78 17.10
C ASP A 60 41.14 -39.30 17.34
N LEU A 61 40.48 -39.76 18.41
CA LEU A 61 40.42 -41.18 18.74
C LEU A 61 39.61 -42.00 17.74
N LEU A 62 38.51 -41.43 17.24
CA LEU A 62 37.63 -42.09 16.26
C LEU A 62 38.31 -42.14 14.88
N LEU A 63 38.93 -41.05 14.43
CA LEU A 63 39.55 -40.96 13.11
C LEU A 63 40.83 -41.78 13.00
N LYS A 64 41.66 -41.85 14.05
CA LYS A 64 42.82 -42.77 14.12
C LYS A 64 42.47 -44.23 13.86
N ARG A 65 41.20 -44.63 14.07
CA ARG A 65 40.74 -46.01 13.87
C ARG A 65 40.10 -46.25 12.52
N LYS A 66 39.37 -45.27 11.99
CA LYS A 66 38.67 -45.40 10.72
C LYS A 66 38.52 -44.04 10.04
N GLN A 67 39.47 -43.71 9.17
CA GLN A 67 39.46 -42.47 8.41
C GLN A 67 38.24 -42.34 7.47
N SER A 68 37.72 -43.46 6.98
CA SER A 68 36.68 -43.49 5.94
C SER A 68 35.33 -42.87 6.35
N VAL A 69 35.15 -42.52 7.63
CA VAL A 69 33.89 -41.95 8.14
C VAL A 69 33.94 -40.44 8.33
N VAL A 70 35.07 -39.78 8.04
CA VAL A 70 35.24 -38.33 8.24
C VAL A 70 34.20 -37.50 7.48
N ASN A 71 33.77 -37.98 6.31
CA ASN A 71 32.75 -37.38 5.45
C ASN A 71 31.42 -38.14 5.45
N ALA A 72 31.14 -38.94 6.49
CA ALA A 72 29.83 -39.59 6.63
C ALA A 72 28.70 -38.54 6.63
N ARG A 73 27.53 -38.90 6.12
CA ARG A 73 26.39 -37.98 6.00
C ARG A 73 25.21 -38.45 6.85
N THR A 74 24.53 -37.51 7.51
CA THR A 74 23.22 -37.74 8.13
C THR A 74 22.13 -37.90 7.07
N PHE A 75 20.88 -38.15 7.49
CA PHE A 75 19.74 -38.18 6.56
C PHE A 75 19.42 -36.82 5.93
N GLU A 76 19.90 -35.72 6.53
CA GLU A 76 19.84 -34.36 5.94
C GLU A 76 21.06 -34.03 5.08
N GLY A 77 21.99 -34.98 4.91
CA GLY A 77 23.23 -34.77 4.19
C GLY A 77 24.31 -34.03 4.98
N GLU A 78 24.14 -33.78 6.28
CA GLU A 78 25.12 -33.04 7.08
C GLU A 78 26.34 -33.93 7.39
N THR A 79 27.56 -33.38 7.24
CA THR A 79 28.81 -34.06 7.62
C THR A 79 29.20 -33.72 9.08
N PRO A 80 30.15 -34.44 9.71
CA PRO A 80 30.68 -34.05 11.01
C PRO A 80 31.26 -32.62 11.02
N LEU A 81 31.94 -32.23 9.93
CA LEU A 81 32.46 -30.86 9.78
C LEU A 81 31.32 -29.83 9.71
N PHE A 82 30.27 -30.11 8.93
CA PHE A 82 29.10 -29.25 8.87
C PHE A 82 28.46 -29.05 10.26
N ILE A 83 28.27 -30.14 11.00
CA ILE A 83 27.69 -30.09 12.35
C ILE A 83 28.59 -29.31 13.31
N ALA A 84 29.92 -29.49 13.24
CA ALA A 84 30.86 -28.72 14.05
C ALA A 84 30.72 -27.21 13.81
N CYS A 85 30.65 -26.78 12.55
CA CYS A 85 30.47 -25.38 12.17
C CYS A 85 29.11 -24.83 12.62
N LYS A 86 28.02 -25.58 12.38
CA LYS A 86 26.65 -25.21 12.78
C LYS A 86 26.48 -25.08 14.30
N ALA A 87 27.17 -25.93 15.07
CA ALA A 87 27.13 -25.91 16.54
C ALA A 87 28.05 -24.84 17.16
N GLY A 88 28.86 -24.12 16.37
CA GLY A 88 29.84 -23.16 16.89
C GLY A 88 30.99 -23.84 17.67
N SER A 89 31.43 -25.02 17.21
CA SER A 89 32.54 -25.76 17.84
C SER A 89 33.87 -25.01 17.73
N CYS A 90 34.83 -25.35 18.60
CA CYS A 90 36.10 -24.64 18.64
C CYS A 90 36.98 -24.93 17.41
N LEU A 91 37.89 -23.99 17.11
CA LEU A 91 38.83 -24.08 16.01
C LEU A 91 39.68 -25.36 16.01
N SER A 92 40.07 -25.86 17.18
CA SER A 92 40.90 -27.07 17.28
C SER A 92 40.16 -28.32 16.78
N LEU A 93 38.86 -28.43 17.04
CA LEU A 93 38.05 -29.53 16.52
C LEU A 93 37.93 -29.45 14.99
N VAL A 94 37.67 -28.26 14.46
CA VAL A 94 37.54 -28.04 13.02
C VAL A 94 38.86 -28.36 12.30
N LYS A 95 40.00 -27.90 12.84
CA LYS A 95 41.33 -28.23 12.31
C LYS A 95 41.57 -29.74 12.32
N SER A 96 41.26 -30.43 13.43
CA SER A 96 41.40 -31.88 13.49
C SER A 96 40.57 -32.58 12.40
N LEU A 97 39.31 -32.19 12.17
CA LEU A 97 38.50 -32.76 11.09
C LEU A 97 39.14 -32.54 9.70
N ILE A 98 39.57 -31.31 9.41
CA ILE A 98 40.19 -30.95 8.11
C ILE A 98 41.51 -31.71 7.89
N GLU A 99 42.40 -31.74 8.88
CA GLU A 99 43.67 -32.48 8.84
C GLU A 99 43.45 -33.99 8.62
N ASN A 100 42.30 -34.49 9.06
CA ASN A 100 41.87 -35.86 8.84
C ASN A 100 41.07 -36.06 7.52
N GLY A 101 41.09 -35.11 6.60
CA GLY A 101 40.50 -35.25 5.26
C GLY A 101 39.01 -34.98 5.20
N ALA A 102 38.46 -34.21 6.14
CA ALA A 102 37.11 -33.65 5.98
C ALA A 102 37.08 -32.74 4.75
N ASP A 103 36.11 -32.97 3.86
CA ASP A 103 35.89 -32.13 2.69
C ASP A 103 35.07 -30.91 3.10
N VAL A 104 35.70 -29.73 3.01
CA VAL A 104 35.14 -28.44 3.41
C VAL A 104 34.00 -27.95 2.52
N ASN A 105 33.79 -28.58 1.35
CA ASN A 105 32.79 -28.18 0.36
C ASN A 105 31.57 -29.11 0.32
N LEU A 106 31.53 -30.19 1.11
CA LEU A 106 30.37 -31.09 1.13
C LEU A 106 29.15 -30.39 1.73
N ALA A 107 28.22 -30.00 0.86
CA ALA A 107 26.95 -29.40 1.22
C ALA A 107 25.94 -30.43 1.77
N ASN A 108 24.94 -29.99 2.54
CA ASN A 108 23.80 -30.83 2.95
C ASN A 108 22.77 -30.96 1.80
N HIS A 109 21.56 -31.49 2.06
CA HIS A 109 20.53 -31.63 1.00
C HIS A 109 19.90 -30.31 0.50
N GLY A 110 20.12 -29.19 1.19
CA GLY A 110 19.72 -27.86 0.74
C GLY A 110 20.89 -27.06 0.18
N ASP A 111 21.93 -27.74 -0.32
CA ASP A 111 23.16 -27.14 -0.86
C ASP A 111 23.93 -26.21 0.13
N VAL A 112 23.60 -26.29 1.42
CA VAL A 112 24.27 -25.53 2.47
C VAL A 112 25.61 -26.18 2.82
N THR A 113 26.72 -25.46 2.62
CA THR A 113 28.08 -25.90 2.96
C THR A 113 28.46 -25.59 4.43
N PRO A 114 29.54 -26.19 4.98
CA PRO A 114 30.04 -25.82 6.31
C PRO A 114 30.34 -24.32 6.48
N LEU A 115 30.80 -23.65 5.41
CA LEU A 115 31.06 -22.20 5.43
C LEU A 115 29.75 -21.39 5.59
N HIS A 116 28.64 -21.85 5.01
CA HIS A 116 27.34 -21.18 5.14
C HIS A 116 26.88 -21.08 6.60
N VAL A 117 27.04 -22.15 7.38
CA VAL A 117 26.57 -22.22 8.78
C VAL A 117 27.57 -21.69 9.81
N CYS A 118 28.83 -21.45 9.42
CA CYS A 118 29.86 -20.95 10.33
C CYS A 118 29.58 -19.50 10.78
N THR A 119 29.71 -19.22 12.07
CA THR A 119 29.52 -17.88 12.65
C THR A 119 30.79 -17.30 13.29
N ASP A 120 31.81 -18.14 13.50
CA ASP A 120 33.08 -17.74 14.09
C ASP A 120 34.10 -17.35 13.01
N TYR A 121 34.81 -16.24 13.23
CA TYR A 121 35.80 -15.70 12.28
C TYR A 121 36.97 -16.65 12.06
N GLU A 122 37.52 -17.23 13.13
CA GLU A 122 38.72 -18.09 13.03
C GLU A 122 38.38 -19.41 12.34
N VAL A 123 37.19 -19.96 12.63
CA VAL A 123 36.68 -21.16 11.94
C VAL A 123 36.43 -20.87 10.46
N ALA A 124 35.78 -19.75 10.12
CA ALA A 124 35.56 -19.36 8.72
C ALA A 124 36.88 -19.17 7.98
N PHE A 125 37.85 -18.47 8.59
CA PHE A 125 39.18 -18.31 8.03
C PHE A 125 39.87 -19.66 7.78
N CYS A 126 39.79 -20.59 8.74
CA CYS A 126 40.32 -21.94 8.60
C CYS A 126 39.71 -22.70 7.42
N LEU A 127 38.39 -22.65 7.27
CA LEU A 127 37.67 -23.28 6.16
C LEU A 127 38.11 -22.71 4.80
N ILE A 128 38.22 -21.38 4.69
CA ILE A 128 38.64 -20.69 3.47
C ILE A 128 40.08 -21.08 3.10
N GLN A 129 41.00 -21.08 4.08
CA GLN A 129 42.39 -21.52 3.85
C GLN A 129 42.49 -23.01 3.46
N ALA A 130 41.53 -23.82 3.89
CA ALA A 130 41.40 -25.22 3.50
C ALA A 130 40.70 -25.43 2.13
N GLY A 131 40.38 -24.36 1.40
CA GLY A 131 39.80 -24.43 0.06
C GLY A 131 38.27 -24.45 0.02
N ALA A 132 37.59 -23.94 1.06
CA ALA A 132 36.15 -23.74 1.01
C ALA A 132 35.77 -22.74 -0.10
N ASN A 133 34.79 -23.11 -0.93
CA ASN A 133 34.25 -22.23 -1.96
C ASN A 133 33.46 -21.09 -1.31
N VAL A 134 34.07 -19.91 -1.27
CA VAL A 134 33.47 -18.67 -0.74
C VAL A 134 32.20 -18.27 -1.49
N ASN A 135 32.07 -18.70 -2.74
CA ASN A 135 30.95 -18.39 -3.65
C ASN A 135 30.00 -19.58 -3.84
N ALA A 136 30.04 -20.58 -2.96
CA ALA A 136 29.02 -21.63 -2.98
C ALA A 136 27.64 -20.99 -2.75
N GLN A 137 26.65 -21.44 -3.50
CA GLN A 137 25.25 -21.05 -3.39
C GLN A 137 24.46 -22.21 -2.78
N ASP A 138 23.55 -21.90 -1.87
CA ASP A 138 22.59 -22.87 -1.33
C ASP A 138 21.39 -23.06 -2.27
N PHE A 139 20.37 -23.81 -1.82
CA PHE A 139 19.18 -24.09 -2.63
C PHE A 139 18.40 -22.84 -3.06
N ASN A 140 18.54 -21.72 -2.34
CA ASN A 140 17.91 -20.43 -2.66
C ASN A 140 18.88 -19.53 -3.44
N ASP A 141 19.88 -20.12 -4.09
CA ASP A 141 20.99 -19.45 -4.75
C ASP A 141 21.77 -18.47 -3.84
N SER A 142 21.61 -18.57 -2.52
CA SER A 142 22.20 -17.63 -1.56
C SER A 142 23.61 -18.03 -1.20
N THR A 143 24.55 -17.09 -1.29
CA THR A 143 25.93 -17.29 -0.80
C THR A 143 26.03 -17.00 0.69
N LYS A 144 27.12 -17.44 1.34
CA LYS A 144 27.41 -17.01 2.73
C LYS A 144 27.42 -15.49 2.89
N LEU A 145 27.85 -14.74 1.87
CA LEU A 145 27.80 -13.29 1.92
C LEU A 145 26.33 -12.81 2.04
N HIS A 146 25.41 -13.29 1.19
CA HIS A 146 23.97 -12.96 1.29
C HIS A 146 23.42 -13.18 2.70
N LEU A 147 23.65 -14.38 3.27
CA LEU A 147 23.13 -14.75 4.59
C LEU A 147 23.62 -13.85 5.73
N LEU A 148 24.84 -13.29 5.63
CA LEU A 148 25.35 -12.36 6.65
C LEU A 148 24.68 -10.99 6.58
N LEU A 149 24.17 -10.60 5.40
CA LEU A 149 23.57 -9.29 5.17
C LEU A 149 22.15 -9.17 5.72
N GLU A 150 21.47 -10.30 5.92
CA GLU A 150 20.13 -10.39 6.52
C GLU A 150 20.13 -10.16 8.04
N THR A 151 21.29 -10.27 8.67
CA THR A 151 21.44 -10.16 10.13
C THR A 151 21.75 -8.73 10.56
N GLU A 152 21.37 -8.37 11.79
CA GLU A 152 21.79 -7.11 12.38
C GLU A 152 23.32 -7.01 12.39
N GLY A 153 23.85 -5.87 11.92
CA GLY A 153 25.29 -5.63 11.74
C GLY A 153 26.08 -5.64 13.06
N THR A 154 26.41 -6.82 13.56
CA THR A 154 27.31 -7.01 14.70
C THR A 154 28.78 -6.88 14.27
N ASN A 155 29.66 -6.59 15.23
CA ASN A 155 31.11 -6.57 14.95
C ASN A 155 31.62 -7.92 14.41
N SER A 156 31.00 -9.04 14.84
CA SER A 156 31.35 -10.38 14.38
C SER A 156 30.96 -10.58 12.91
N SER A 157 29.71 -10.25 12.55
CA SER A 157 29.24 -10.35 11.16
C SER A 157 30.00 -9.42 10.22
N ASN A 158 30.32 -8.20 10.66
CA ASN A 158 31.13 -7.26 9.87
C ASN A 158 32.54 -7.81 9.59
N SER A 159 33.18 -8.43 10.60
CA SER A 159 34.49 -9.06 10.43
C SER A 159 34.44 -10.24 9.45
N LEU A 160 33.36 -11.02 9.47
CA LEU A 160 33.13 -12.10 8.51
C LEU A 160 32.86 -11.57 7.09
N ILE A 161 32.10 -10.49 6.94
CA ILE A 161 31.87 -9.84 5.64
C ILE A 161 33.22 -9.40 5.04
N ASP A 162 34.05 -8.72 5.84
CA ASP A 162 35.38 -8.28 5.41
C ASP A 162 36.25 -9.46 5.01
N LEU A 163 36.23 -10.54 5.80
CA LEU A 163 36.96 -11.78 5.50
C LEU A 163 36.55 -12.37 4.15
N LEU A 164 35.25 -12.50 3.89
CA LEU A 164 34.74 -13.11 2.67
C LEU A 164 35.09 -12.26 1.44
N LEU A 165 34.91 -10.94 1.50
CA LEU A 165 35.25 -10.03 0.41
C LEU A 165 36.76 -10.03 0.11
N LEU A 166 37.61 -10.04 1.15
CA LEU A 166 39.06 -10.16 1.00
C LEU A 166 39.50 -11.49 0.35
N ASN A 167 38.68 -12.54 0.47
CA ASN A 167 38.95 -13.87 -0.10
C ASN A 167 38.12 -14.16 -1.36
N GLY A 168 37.67 -13.12 -2.07
CA GLY A 168 37.08 -13.26 -3.41
C GLY A 168 35.59 -13.64 -3.42
N ALA A 169 34.85 -13.33 -2.34
CA ALA A 169 33.39 -13.36 -2.39
C ALA A 169 32.89 -12.42 -3.49
N ASN A 170 32.04 -12.93 -4.37
CA ASN A 170 31.43 -12.16 -5.44
C ASN A 170 30.04 -11.65 -5.03
N PRO A 171 29.87 -10.35 -4.72
CA PRO A 171 28.58 -9.77 -4.36
C PRO A 171 27.65 -9.61 -5.56
N SER A 172 28.11 -9.87 -6.79
CA SER A 172 27.27 -9.84 -8.00
C SER A 172 26.49 -11.14 -8.25
N LEU A 173 26.75 -12.19 -7.47
CA LEU A 173 25.93 -13.40 -7.55
C LEU A 173 24.53 -13.07 -7.05
N GLU A 174 23.53 -13.65 -7.68
CA GLU A 174 22.12 -13.42 -7.41
C GLU A 174 21.54 -14.59 -6.62
N ASP A 175 20.63 -14.28 -5.69
CA ASP A 175 19.77 -15.27 -5.03
C ASP A 175 18.60 -15.70 -5.93
N GLU A 176 17.74 -16.59 -5.42
CA GLU A 176 16.59 -17.13 -6.15
C GLU A 176 15.55 -16.08 -6.60
N CYS A 177 15.66 -14.84 -6.12
CA CYS A 177 14.80 -13.71 -6.48
C CYS A 177 15.51 -12.72 -7.43
N GLY A 178 16.68 -13.08 -7.98
CA GLY A 178 17.49 -12.20 -8.81
C GLY A 178 18.15 -11.06 -8.04
N ARG A 179 18.29 -11.19 -6.71
CA ARG A 179 18.86 -10.13 -5.85
C ARG A 179 20.33 -10.39 -5.59
N SER A 180 21.16 -9.41 -5.91
CA SER A 180 22.58 -9.45 -5.53
C SER A 180 22.79 -9.03 -4.06
N CYS A 181 24.01 -9.17 -3.54
CA CYS A 181 24.34 -8.76 -2.16
C CYS A 181 24.05 -7.26 -1.91
N LEU A 182 24.11 -6.41 -2.94
CA LEU A 182 23.76 -5.00 -2.82
C LEU A 182 22.30 -4.80 -2.40
N PHE A 183 21.38 -5.62 -2.94
CA PHE A 183 19.96 -5.58 -2.62
C PHE A 183 19.69 -5.99 -1.19
N VAL A 184 20.29 -7.11 -0.75
CA VAL A 184 20.11 -7.60 0.62
C VAL A 184 20.68 -6.59 1.62
N ALA A 185 21.89 -6.07 1.39
CA ALA A 185 22.44 -4.99 2.22
C ALA A 185 21.54 -3.75 2.26
N ALA A 186 20.93 -3.40 1.13
CA ALA A 186 20.02 -2.27 1.04
C ALA A 186 18.71 -2.50 1.80
N GLN A 187 18.11 -3.69 1.67
CA GLN A 187 16.86 -4.10 2.34
C GLN A 187 16.96 -4.08 3.86
N PHE A 188 18.09 -4.54 4.40
CA PHE A 188 18.33 -4.61 5.85
C PHE A 188 19.11 -3.41 6.40
N GLY A 189 19.49 -2.45 5.55
CA GLY A 189 20.18 -1.24 5.99
C GLY A 189 21.59 -1.49 6.51
N ASN A 190 22.27 -2.54 6.02
CA ASN A 190 23.62 -2.88 6.45
C ASN A 190 24.65 -1.95 5.79
N ILE A 191 24.90 -0.80 6.42
CA ILE A 191 25.79 0.25 5.91
C ILE A 191 27.24 -0.22 5.78
N HIS A 192 27.72 -1.07 6.71
CA HIS A 192 29.09 -1.59 6.66
C HIS A 192 29.28 -2.42 5.40
N ALA A 193 28.40 -3.40 5.20
CA ALA A 193 28.42 -4.23 4.00
C ALA A 193 28.26 -3.41 2.72
N LEU A 194 27.30 -2.47 2.70
CA LEU A 194 27.06 -1.62 1.55
C LEU A 194 28.34 -0.89 1.12
N LYS A 195 29.02 -0.24 2.08
CA LYS A 195 30.29 0.46 1.82
C LYS A 195 31.39 -0.49 1.35
N LYS A 196 31.49 -1.67 1.96
CA LYS A 196 32.51 -2.67 1.58
C LYS A 196 32.26 -3.25 0.19
N ILE A 197 31.01 -3.54 -0.16
CA ILE A 197 30.64 -4.01 -1.50
C ILE A 197 31.02 -2.94 -2.54
N ILE A 198 30.68 -1.68 -2.31
CA ILE A 198 31.03 -0.57 -3.21
C ILE A 198 32.55 -0.39 -3.32
N GLU A 199 33.28 -0.52 -2.21
CA GLU A 199 34.75 -0.40 -2.16
C GLU A 199 35.44 -1.50 -2.98
N PHE A 200 35.02 -2.76 -2.82
CA PHE A 200 35.63 -3.91 -3.51
C PHE A 200 35.12 -4.10 -4.94
N PHE A 201 33.91 -3.61 -5.26
CA PHE A 201 33.25 -3.78 -6.55
C PHE A 201 32.74 -2.44 -7.08
N PRO A 202 33.64 -1.52 -7.50
CA PRO A 202 33.27 -0.17 -7.92
C PRO A 202 32.47 -0.12 -9.23
N HIS A 203 32.43 -1.22 -9.98
CA HIS A 203 31.66 -1.36 -11.23
C HIS A 203 30.34 -2.10 -11.04
N ILE A 204 29.88 -2.27 -9.80
CA ILE A 204 28.58 -2.88 -9.52
C ILE A 204 27.46 -2.05 -10.16
N ASP A 205 26.54 -2.70 -10.87
CA ASP A 205 25.38 -2.02 -11.43
C ASP A 205 24.37 -1.72 -10.31
N VAL A 206 24.39 -0.49 -9.82
CA VAL A 206 23.47 -0.01 -8.77
C VAL A 206 22.01 0.02 -9.23
N ASN A 207 21.76 0.02 -10.54
CA ASN A 207 20.43 0.08 -11.14
C ASN A 207 19.97 -1.27 -11.70
N GLN A 208 20.69 -2.35 -11.39
CA GLN A 208 20.23 -3.71 -11.66
C GLN A 208 18.83 -3.92 -11.07
N ARG A 209 18.06 -4.76 -11.73
CA ARG A 209 16.68 -5.10 -11.35
C ARG A 209 16.60 -6.57 -10.95
N ALA A 210 15.95 -6.83 -9.82
CA ALA A 210 15.60 -8.17 -9.38
C ALA A 210 14.46 -8.77 -10.24
N ASP A 211 14.03 -9.99 -9.93
CA ASP A 211 13.02 -10.73 -10.70
C ASP A 211 11.62 -10.11 -10.64
N ASP A 212 11.34 -9.24 -9.67
CA ASP A 212 10.11 -8.43 -9.59
C ASP A 212 10.27 -7.04 -10.23
N GLY A 213 11.45 -6.75 -10.76
CA GLY A 213 11.83 -5.48 -11.34
C GLY A 213 12.29 -4.42 -10.34
N ALA A 214 12.30 -4.73 -9.03
CA ALA A 214 12.73 -3.80 -7.99
C ALA A 214 14.23 -3.51 -8.09
N THR A 215 14.66 -2.36 -7.56
CA THR A 215 16.08 -1.99 -7.42
C THR A 215 16.49 -1.98 -5.95
N ALA A 216 17.80 -2.02 -5.67
CA ALA A 216 18.33 -1.89 -4.30
C ALA A 216 17.83 -0.61 -3.60
N LEU A 217 17.69 0.50 -4.34
CA LEU A 217 17.16 1.75 -3.82
C LEU A 217 15.70 1.63 -3.36
N MET A 218 14.86 0.89 -4.10
CA MET A 218 13.47 0.63 -3.70
C MET A 218 13.40 -0.17 -2.39
N LEU A 219 14.23 -1.20 -2.24
CA LEU A 219 14.27 -2.01 -1.02
C LEU A 219 14.77 -1.20 0.19
N ALA A 220 15.78 -0.35 0.00
CA ALA A 220 16.25 0.58 1.05
C ALA A 220 15.14 1.54 1.50
N THR A 221 14.38 2.08 0.53
CA THR A 221 13.23 2.93 0.79
C THR A 221 12.12 2.20 1.51
N GLN A 222 11.83 0.95 1.11
CA GLN A 222 10.85 0.11 1.78
C GLN A 222 11.21 -0.18 3.24
N GLY A 223 12.50 -0.42 3.52
CA GLY A 223 13.03 -0.61 4.87
C GLY A 223 13.19 0.68 5.69
N GLY A 224 13.06 1.85 5.07
CA GLY A 224 13.22 3.13 5.74
C GLY A 224 14.67 3.53 6.05
N HIS A 225 15.65 2.93 5.37
CA HIS A 225 17.07 3.04 5.71
C HIS A 225 17.70 4.33 5.15
N LEU A 226 17.50 5.45 5.84
CA LEU A 226 17.88 6.80 5.37
C LEU A 226 19.33 6.93 4.90
N LEU A 227 20.29 6.33 5.63
CA LEU A 227 21.71 6.41 5.26
C LEU A 227 22.03 5.56 4.04
N THR A 228 21.43 4.38 3.92
CA THR A 228 21.55 3.52 2.73
C THR A 228 20.99 4.22 1.50
N ILE A 229 19.82 4.85 1.61
CA ILE A 229 19.21 5.63 0.53
C ILE A 229 20.14 6.74 0.06
N ARG A 230 20.74 7.50 0.99
CA ARG A 230 21.72 8.54 0.66
C ARG A 230 22.92 7.98 -0.11
N ILE A 231 23.54 6.92 0.41
CA ILE A 231 24.71 6.30 -0.22
C ILE A 231 24.37 5.79 -1.62
N LEU A 232 23.23 5.11 -1.80
CA LEU A 232 22.79 4.60 -3.10
C LEU A 232 22.57 5.73 -4.12
N LEU A 233 21.94 6.83 -3.72
CA LEU A 233 21.77 7.99 -4.59
C LEU A 233 23.12 8.67 -4.93
N GLU A 234 24.04 8.75 -3.97
CA GLU A 234 25.39 9.33 -4.16
C GLU A 234 26.23 8.54 -5.17
N ILE A 235 26.06 7.21 -5.24
CA ILE A 235 26.76 6.35 -6.22
C ILE A 235 26.01 6.20 -7.55
N GLY A 236 24.91 6.93 -7.77
CA GLY A 236 24.21 7.00 -9.05
C GLY A 236 23.00 6.08 -9.20
N ALA A 237 22.37 5.64 -8.11
CA ALA A 237 21.06 4.99 -8.19
C ALA A 237 20.02 5.94 -8.78
N ASP A 238 19.29 5.48 -9.79
CA ASP A 238 18.25 6.23 -10.48
C ASP A 238 16.88 5.99 -9.79
N PRO A 239 16.31 7.02 -9.12
CA PRO A 239 15.03 6.92 -8.43
C PRO A 239 13.82 6.80 -9.38
N SER A 240 14.03 7.01 -10.69
CA SER A 240 12.97 6.98 -11.71
C SER A 240 12.71 5.58 -12.26
N VAL A 241 13.60 4.61 -12.00
CA VAL A 241 13.41 3.21 -12.39
C VAL A 241 12.11 2.69 -11.78
N MET A 242 11.38 1.87 -12.54
CA MET A 242 10.12 1.28 -12.14
C MET A 242 10.23 -0.25 -12.03
N ASP A 243 9.56 -0.82 -11.03
CA ASP A 243 9.33 -2.26 -10.92
C ASP A 243 8.32 -2.76 -11.97
N TYR A 244 8.00 -4.07 -11.97
CA TYR A 244 7.01 -4.61 -12.91
C TYR A 244 5.56 -4.21 -12.60
N ASN A 245 5.30 -3.61 -11.44
CA ASN A 245 4.02 -3.01 -11.10
C ASN A 245 3.93 -1.52 -11.51
N GLY A 246 4.99 -0.96 -12.11
CA GLY A 246 5.07 0.45 -12.48
C GLY A 246 5.33 1.38 -11.29
N LEU A 247 5.81 0.84 -10.16
CA LEU A 247 6.15 1.58 -8.96
C LEU A 247 7.65 1.94 -8.97
N ASN A 248 7.97 3.17 -8.58
CA ASN A 248 9.34 3.64 -8.45
C ASN A 248 9.67 3.85 -6.97
N THR A 249 10.89 4.30 -6.66
CA THR A 249 11.32 4.55 -5.28
C THR A 249 10.40 5.53 -4.54
N MET A 250 9.88 6.56 -5.20
CA MET A 250 8.93 7.50 -4.58
C MET A 250 7.61 6.82 -4.22
N HIS A 251 7.07 6.00 -5.12
CA HIS A 251 5.87 5.20 -4.84
C HIS A 251 6.07 4.29 -3.63
N MET A 252 7.27 3.69 -3.46
CA MET A 252 7.57 2.87 -2.28
C MET A 252 7.55 3.66 -0.97
N ALA A 253 8.11 4.88 -0.96
CA ALA A 253 8.09 5.76 0.20
C ALA A 253 6.66 6.16 0.60
N ILE A 254 5.83 6.46 -0.41
CA ILE A 254 4.41 6.78 -0.24
C ILE A 254 3.64 5.55 0.26
N LEU A 255 3.85 4.37 -0.34
CA LEU A 255 3.17 3.13 0.05
C LEU A 255 3.45 2.74 1.50
N LYS A 256 4.68 2.97 1.99
CA LYS A 256 5.05 2.79 3.40
C LYS A 256 4.66 3.95 4.30
N ASN A 257 4.10 5.00 3.71
CA ASN A 257 3.66 6.21 4.38
C ASN A 257 4.75 6.85 5.25
N ASN A 258 6.01 6.76 4.79
CA ASN A 258 7.18 7.20 5.53
C ASN A 258 7.60 8.62 5.08
N ILE A 259 7.10 9.62 5.80
CA ILE A 259 7.34 11.04 5.50
C ILE A 259 8.84 11.38 5.49
N VAL A 260 9.63 10.79 6.39
CA VAL A 260 11.06 11.09 6.50
C VAL A 260 11.80 10.65 5.25
N VAL A 261 11.50 9.44 4.76
CA VAL A 261 12.07 8.93 3.50
C VAL A 261 11.54 9.73 2.31
N LEU A 262 10.25 10.03 2.28
CA LEU A 262 9.65 10.83 1.21
C LEU A 262 10.35 12.19 1.07
N MET A 263 10.52 12.90 2.18
CA MET A 263 11.21 14.20 2.20
C MET A 263 12.68 14.08 1.87
N LEU A 264 13.34 12.99 2.29
CA LEU A 264 14.73 12.72 1.92
C LEU A 264 14.88 12.61 0.39
N LEU A 265 14.02 11.80 -0.25
CA LEU A 265 14.07 11.59 -1.69
C LEU A 265 13.76 12.88 -2.46
N ILE A 266 12.73 13.63 -2.06
CA ILE A 266 12.40 14.93 -2.67
C ILE A 266 13.61 15.88 -2.62
N ASN A 267 14.28 15.95 -1.48
CA ASN A 267 15.43 16.85 -1.30
C ASN A 267 16.64 16.44 -2.15
N LEU A 268 16.86 15.15 -2.37
CA LEU A 268 18.04 14.64 -3.08
C LEU A 268 17.85 14.51 -4.60
N THR A 269 16.62 14.44 -5.09
CA THR A 269 16.33 14.09 -6.50
C THR A 269 15.92 15.27 -7.40
N GLY A 270 15.98 16.51 -6.90
CA GLY A 270 15.64 17.70 -7.69
C GLY A 270 15.02 18.85 -6.91
N GLY A 271 14.84 18.70 -5.59
CA GLY A 271 14.23 19.70 -4.73
C GLY A 271 12.72 19.82 -4.93
N GLU A 272 12.06 20.50 -4.00
CA GLU A 272 10.58 20.56 -3.93
C GLU A 272 9.91 21.02 -5.25
N ALA A 273 10.51 21.98 -5.98
CA ALA A 273 9.89 22.57 -7.16
C ALA A 273 9.97 21.70 -8.43
N ALA A 274 11.09 21.02 -8.68
CA ALA A 274 11.21 20.12 -9.84
C ALA A 274 10.30 18.90 -9.68
N PHE A 275 10.13 18.44 -8.44
CA PHE A 275 9.25 17.34 -8.09
C PHE A 275 7.76 17.63 -8.40
N LEU A 276 7.36 18.90 -8.42
CA LEU A 276 5.96 19.28 -8.59
C LEU A 276 5.47 19.34 -10.05
N ASN A 277 6.36 19.28 -11.05
CA ASN A 277 6.04 19.66 -12.44
C ASN A 277 5.51 18.57 -13.39
N ASP A 278 5.30 17.32 -12.93
CA ASP A 278 4.46 16.33 -13.66
C ASP A 278 4.24 15.06 -12.80
N VAL A 279 5.25 14.75 -11.99
CA VAL A 279 5.34 13.61 -11.06
C VAL A 279 4.48 13.80 -9.79
N SER A 280 4.02 15.02 -9.51
CA SER A 280 3.10 15.31 -8.39
C SER A 280 1.70 14.74 -8.61
N SER A 281 1.21 14.74 -9.85
CA SER A 281 -0.12 14.21 -10.17
C SER A 281 -0.18 12.69 -9.96
N SER A 282 0.89 11.96 -10.30
CA SER A 282 0.96 10.51 -10.07
C SER A 282 1.13 10.20 -8.59
N ASN A 283 2.00 10.94 -7.89
CA ASN A 283 2.31 10.67 -6.48
C ASN A 283 1.15 11.02 -5.53
N LEU A 284 0.46 12.15 -5.73
CA LEU A 284 -0.73 12.48 -4.94
C LEU A 284 -1.87 11.48 -5.21
N LYS A 285 -2.09 11.10 -6.47
CA LYS A 285 -3.07 10.04 -6.83
C LYS A 285 -2.73 8.73 -6.15
N PHE A 286 -1.46 8.34 -6.20
CA PHE A 286 -0.99 7.11 -5.63
C PHE A 286 -1.17 7.12 -4.12
N ALA A 287 -0.81 8.22 -3.44
CA ALA A 287 -1.00 8.37 -2.00
C ALA A 287 -2.48 8.24 -1.58
N ILE A 288 -3.39 8.82 -2.36
CA ILE A 288 -4.84 8.63 -2.16
C ILE A 288 -5.21 7.14 -2.36
N LYS A 289 -4.81 6.54 -3.49
CA LYS A 289 -5.15 5.14 -3.82
C LYS A 289 -4.60 4.15 -2.80
N SER A 290 -3.41 4.41 -2.24
CA SER A 290 -2.69 3.51 -1.34
C SER A 290 -2.97 3.76 0.14
N ASP A 291 -3.87 4.67 0.49
CA ASP A 291 -4.13 5.08 1.88
C ASP A 291 -2.92 5.65 2.64
N ALA A 292 -2.09 6.44 1.97
CA ALA A 292 -0.93 7.05 2.58
C ALA A 292 -1.22 8.51 2.97
N PHE A 293 -2.07 8.72 3.98
CA PHE A 293 -2.57 10.06 4.31
C PHE A 293 -1.45 11.05 4.68
N GLU A 294 -0.51 10.64 5.51
CA GLU A 294 0.57 11.50 5.99
C GLU A 294 1.50 11.91 4.86
N SER A 295 1.77 10.99 3.93
CA SER A 295 2.48 11.27 2.69
C SER A 295 1.68 12.23 1.81
N PHE A 296 0.37 11.97 1.64
CA PHE A 296 -0.54 12.83 0.91
C PHE A 296 -0.58 14.26 1.49
N GLU A 297 -0.73 14.40 2.81
CA GLU A 297 -0.80 15.68 3.51
C GLU A 297 0.51 16.46 3.32
N THR A 298 1.65 15.78 3.42
CA THR A 298 2.96 16.39 3.17
C THR A 298 3.06 16.93 1.74
N LEU A 299 2.67 16.11 0.76
CA LEU A 299 2.66 16.50 -0.66
C LEU A 299 1.67 17.64 -0.94
N ALA A 300 0.50 17.63 -0.31
CA ALA A 300 -0.52 18.67 -0.45
C ALA A 300 -0.05 20.02 0.12
N LYS A 301 0.61 20.01 1.28
CA LYS A 301 1.22 21.20 1.89
C LYS A 301 2.35 21.77 1.02
N MET A 302 3.13 20.90 0.36
CA MET A 302 4.13 21.34 -0.60
C MET A 302 3.48 22.01 -1.82
N CYS A 303 2.42 21.41 -2.37
CA CYS A 303 1.64 22.02 -3.45
C CYS A 303 1.14 23.42 -3.08
N GLN A 304 0.59 23.57 -1.86
CA GLN A 304 0.17 24.86 -1.31
C GLN A 304 1.33 25.87 -1.24
N ARG A 305 2.48 25.46 -0.68
CA ARG A 305 3.64 26.34 -0.49
C ARG A 305 4.16 26.91 -1.80
N HIS A 306 4.15 26.12 -2.87
CA HIS A 306 4.63 26.52 -4.20
C HIS A 306 3.52 27.02 -5.12
N ALA A 307 2.26 27.01 -4.67
CA ALA A 307 1.07 27.33 -5.46
C ALA A 307 0.96 26.51 -6.76
N ILE A 308 1.37 25.24 -6.72
CA ILE A 308 1.29 24.30 -7.85
C ILE A 308 0.25 23.24 -7.53
N TYR A 309 -0.82 23.20 -8.32
CA TYR A 309 -1.94 22.27 -8.11
C TYR A 309 -2.14 21.37 -9.33
N PRO A 310 -1.71 20.10 -9.28
CA PRO A 310 -1.74 19.21 -10.45
C PRO A 310 -3.17 18.80 -10.82
N ARG A 311 -3.42 18.60 -12.12
CA ARG A 311 -4.66 18.00 -12.64
C ARG A 311 -4.57 16.47 -12.62
N PHE A 312 -5.69 15.79 -12.36
CA PHE A 312 -5.70 14.35 -12.15
C PHE A 312 -6.30 13.61 -13.36
N ARG A 313 -5.49 12.98 -14.23
CA ARG A 313 -6.03 12.00 -15.21
C ARG A 313 -6.62 10.75 -14.52
N PRO A 314 -7.87 10.34 -14.83
CA PRO A 314 -8.45 9.10 -14.32
C PRO A 314 -7.91 7.85 -15.05
N ASP A 315 -7.81 6.73 -14.33
CA ASP A 315 -7.42 5.42 -14.89
C ASP A 315 -8.60 4.83 -15.68
N LEU A 316 -8.55 4.87 -17.02
CA LEU A 316 -9.65 4.47 -17.91
C LEU A 316 -9.97 2.96 -17.90
N GLN A 317 -9.14 2.12 -17.26
CA GLN A 317 -9.25 0.66 -17.32
C GLN A 317 -10.25 0.04 -16.32
N SER A 318 -10.79 0.82 -15.38
CA SER A 318 -11.72 0.34 -14.35
C SER A 318 -13.11 0.96 -14.45
N ILE A 319 -13.65 1.11 -15.66
CA ILE A 319 -15.09 1.41 -15.82
C ILE A 319 -15.82 0.08 -15.60
N PRO A 320 -16.61 -0.10 -14.53
CA PRO A 320 -17.33 -1.34 -14.31
C PRO A 320 -18.26 -1.60 -15.48
N TYR A 321 -18.23 -2.82 -16.03
CA TYR A 321 -19.16 -3.37 -17.02
C TYR A 321 -20.65 -3.40 -16.55
N LEU A 322 -21.00 -2.68 -15.48
CA LEU A 322 -22.33 -2.68 -14.86
C LEU A 322 -23.35 -1.76 -15.55
N TYR A 323 -22.95 -0.95 -16.54
CA TYR A 323 -23.87 -0.05 -17.22
C TYR A 323 -24.29 -0.57 -18.59
N SER A 324 -25.07 -1.65 -18.58
CA SER A 324 -26.03 -1.87 -19.67
C SER A 324 -27.29 -1.07 -19.35
N LEU A 325 -27.63 -0.12 -20.23
CA LEU A 325 -28.94 0.54 -20.38
C LEU A 325 -29.18 1.74 -19.42
N THR A 326 -28.87 2.97 -19.86
CA THR A 326 -29.87 4.00 -20.28
C THR A 326 -29.35 5.46 -20.29
N SER A 327 -28.19 5.80 -19.71
CA SER A 327 -27.70 7.18 -19.69
C SER A 327 -26.40 7.38 -20.47
N THR A 328 -26.48 8.05 -21.62
CA THR A 328 -25.33 8.49 -22.42
C THR A 328 -24.50 9.56 -21.69
N THR A 329 -25.12 10.36 -20.81
CA THR A 329 -24.43 11.45 -20.07
C THR A 329 -23.46 10.92 -19.01
N LEU A 330 -23.76 9.77 -18.40
CA LEU A 330 -22.85 9.11 -17.44
C LEU A 330 -21.60 8.53 -18.12
N LEU A 331 -21.72 7.99 -19.34
CA LEU A 331 -20.57 7.51 -20.11
C LEU A 331 -19.64 8.67 -20.52
N ASP A 332 -20.19 9.78 -21.00
CA ASP A 332 -19.42 10.99 -21.34
C ASP A 332 -18.66 11.57 -20.13
N PHE A 333 -19.23 11.44 -18.92
CA PHE A 333 -18.58 11.82 -17.67
C PHE A 333 -17.30 11.01 -17.36
N TYR A 334 -17.31 9.70 -17.64
CA TYR A 334 -16.13 8.84 -17.47
C TYR A 334 -15.07 9.03 -18.57
N HIS A 335 -15.46 9.58 -19.72
CA HIS A 335 -14.54 9.87 -20.83
C HIS A 335 -13.81 11.22 -20.69
N LYS A 336 -14.04 12.00 -19.61
CA LYS A 336 -13.30 13.24 -19.40
C LYS A 336 -11.81 12.97 -19.13
N PRO A 337 -10.89 13.66 -19.84
CA PRO A 337 -9.45 13.38 -19.78
C PRO A 337 -8.81 13.74 -18.43
N PHE A 338 -9.44 14.62 -17.63
CA PHE A 338 -8.93 15.07 -16.33
C PHE A 338 -10.06 15.20 -15.29
N ALA A 339 -9.71 14.99 -14.03
CA ALA A 339 -10.52 15.22 -12.84
C ALA A 339 -9.77 16.18 -11.91
N SER A 340 -10.51 16.89 -11.05
CA SER A 340 -9.92 17.63 -9.93
C SER A 340 -9.42 16.67 -8.84
N ALA A 341 -8.49 17.12 -8.00
CA ALA A 341 -8.01 16.34 -6.85
C ALA A 341 -9.18 15.89 -5.94
N VAL A 342 -10.11 16.80 -5.68
CA VAL A 342 -11.34 16.56 -4.92
C VAL A 342 -12.20 15.48 -5.61
N GLY A 343 -12.43 15.62 -6.92
CA GLY A 343 -13.21 14.65 -7.70
C GLY A 343 -12.56 13.26 -7.77
N TYR A 344 -11.23 13.18 -7.68
CA TYR A 344 -10.48 11.92 -7.66
C TYR A 344 -10.62 11.20 -6.31
N ILE A 345 -10.53 11.90 -5.16
CA ILE A 345 -10.68 11.28 -3.83
C ILE A 345 -12.04 10.57 -3.72
N PHE A 346 -13.12 11.22 -4.14
CA PHE A 346 -14.46 10.62 -4.12
C PHE A 346 -14.59 9.37 -5.00
N ARG A 347 -13.75 9.21 -6.03
CA ARG A 347 -13.73 8.00 -6.86
C ARG A 347 -12.83 6.90 -6.29
N ALA A 348 -11.80 7.28 -5.55
CA ALA A 348 -10.73 6.38 -5.12
C ALA A 348 -10.89 5.85 -3.69
N ARG A 349 -11.74 6.45 -2.84
CA ARG A 349 -11.78 6.19 -1.40
C ARG A 349 -13.15 5.71 -0.90
N GLY A 350 -13.14 4.99 0.21
CA GLY A 350 -14.34 4.63 0.97
C GLY A 350 -14.80 5.75 1.92
N GLU A 351 -15.98 5.56 2.53
CA GLU A 351 -16.64 6.56 3.40
C GLU A 351 -15.77 7.05 4.57
N GLU A 352 -15.00 6.16 5.19
CA GLU A 352 -14.29 6.45 6.44
C GLU A 352 -13.12 7.42 6.25
N ASP A 353 -12.52 7.45 5.05
CA ASP A 353 -11.30 8.21 4.80
C ASP A 353 -11.55 9.47 3.96
N VAL A 354 -12.58 9.47 3.12
CA VAL A 354 -12.84 10.53 2.14
C VAL A 354 -12.86 11.92 2.77
N SER A 355 -13.43 12.02 3.99
CA SER A 355 -13.57 13.26 4.74
C SER A 355 -12.22 13.84 5.16
N LYS A 356 -11.29 12.99 5.63
CA LYS A 356 -9.95 13.39 6.08
C LYS A 356 -9.10 13.95 4.93
N TYR A 357 -9.12 13.27 3.78
CA TYR A 357 -8.41 13.74 2.58
C TYR A 357 -9.04 15.01 2.01
N LEU A 358 -10.37 15.10 2.05
CA LEU A 358 -11.09 16.31 1.64
C LEU A 358 -10.68 17.51 2.49
N ASP A 359 -10.72 17.39 3.82
CA ASP A 359 -10.34 18.48 4.73
C ASP A 359 -8.93 19.00 4.43
N CYS A 360 -7.97 18.10 4.24
CA CYS A 360 -6.60 18.46 3.89
C CYS A 360 -6.51 19.23 2.56
N LEU A 361 -7.21 18.80 1.50
CA LEU A 361 -7.23 19.54 0.23
C LEU A 361 -7.84 20.94 0.40
N LEU A 362 -8.93 21.05 1.17
CA LEU A 362 -9.62 22.32 1.43
C LEU A 362 -8.74 23.29 2.23
N GLU A 363 -7.95 22.79 3.17
CA GLU A 363 -6.98 23.57 3.94
C GLU A 363 -5.79 24.00 3.07
N CYS A 364 -5.34 23.13 2.16
CA CYS A 364 -4.24 23.41 1.24
C CYS A 364 -4.65 24.32 0.05
N GLY A 365 -5.94 24.67 -0.06
CA GLY A 365 -6.45 25.58 -1.07
C GLY A 365 -6.50 24.99 -2.47
N PHE A 366 -6.64 23.66 -2.60
CA PHE A 366 -6.78 23.03 -3.91
C PHE A 366 -8.01 23.56 -4.66
N PRO A 367 -7.92 23.73 -5.99
CA PRO A 367 -9.02 24.27 -6.78
C PRO A 367 -10.25 23.38 -6.67
N LEU A 368 -11.36 24.01 -6.28
CA LEU A 368 -12.68 23.36 -6.17
C LEU A 368 -13.43 23.30 -7.47
N ASN A 369 -13.06 24.08 -8.47
CA ASN A 369 -13.74 24.08 -9.75
C ASN A 369 -12.68 23.96 -10.83
N ASP A 370 -12.75 22.90 -11.65
CA ASP A 370 -12.04 22.81 -12.91
C ASP A 370 -13.03 23.24 -14.00
N HIS A 371 -12.87 24.45 -14.53
CA HIS A 371 -13.72 25.03 -15.57
C HIS A 371 -13.40 24.47 -16.97
N ASP A 372 -13.18 23.17 -17.11
CA ASP A 372 -13.12 22.59 -18.46
C ASP A 372 -14.56 22.64 -19.05
N GLU A 373 -14.67 23.16 -20.27
CA GLU A 373 -15.84 23.79 -20.92
C GLU A 373 -17.15 22.97 -21.04
N GLN A 374 -17.21 21.77 -20.48
CA GLN A 374 -18.34 20.86 -20.64
C GLN A 374 -18.80 20.25 -19.31
N CYS A 375 -19.97 20.68 -18.85
CA CYS A 375 -20.95 20.01 -17.98
C CYS A 375 -20.52 19.57 -16.58
N THR A 376 -21.22 20.15 -15.59
CA THR A 376 -21.29 19.75 -14.17
C THR A 376 -19.96 19.88 -13.43
N SER A 377 -19.92 20.49 -12.23
CA SER A 377 -18.73 20.42 -11.37
C SER A 377 -18.41 18.94 -11.17
N PRO A 378 -17.33 18.38 -11.76
CA PRO A 378 -17.10 16.94 -11.78
C PRO A 378 -17.01 16.32 -10.39
N ILE A 379 -16.87 17.18 -9.38
CA ILE A 379 -16.84 16.90 -7.96
C ILE A 379 -18.18 16.44 -7.42
N ILE A 380 -19.30 17.09 -7.78
CA ILE A 380 -20.61 16.74 -7.22
C ILE A 380 -21.07 15.39 -7.77
N ALA A 381 -20.83 15.16 -9.07
CA ALA A 381 -21.14 13.89 -9.69
C ALA A 381 -20.29 12.75 -9.09
N SER A 382 -18.98 12.98 -8.84
CA SER A 382 -18.15 11.99 -8.14
C SER A 382 -18.62 11.72 -6.71
N LEU A 383 -18.99 12.76 -5.95
CA LEU A 383 -19.50 12.64 -4.58
C LEU A 383 -20.74 11.75 -4.52
N LEU A 384 -21.69 11.99 -5.42
CA LEU A 384 -22.94 11.23 -5.47
C LEU A 384 -22.68 9.80 -5.92
N ASN A 385 -21.88 9.60 -6.96
CA ASN A 385 -21.64 8.28 -7.57
C ASN A 385 -20.87 7.27 -6.67
N ALA A 386 -20.24 7.73 -5.59
CA ALA A 386 -19.31 6.91 -4.81
C ALA A 386 -19.94 5.84 -3.89
N GLY A 387 -21.26 5.66 -3.94
CA GLY A 387 -21.96 4.63 -3.15
C GLY A 387 -21.94 4.88 -1.64
N TYR A 388 -21.63 6.11 -1.21
CA TYR A 388 -21.54 6.50 0.20
C TYR A 388 -22.91 6.63 0.88
N ARG A 389 -22.92 6.46 2.20
CA ARG A 389 -24.02 6.83 3.10
C ARG A 389 -24.35 8.30 2.94
N CYS A 390 -25.64 8.59 3.06
CA CYS A 390 -26.18 9.94 2.89
C CYS A 390 -25.57 10.94 3.87
N ASP A 391 -25.27 10.53 5.10
CA ASP A 391 -24.66 11.41 6.11
C ASP A 391 -23.26 11.88 5.70
N THR A 392 -22.43 10.97 5.18
CA THR A 392 -21.08 11.28 4.67
C THR A 392 -21.15 12.19 3.45
N VAL A 393 -22.10 11.91 2.53
CA VAL A 393 -22.35 12.76 1.36
C VAL A 393 -22.74 14.17 1.78
N LEU A 394 -23.65 14.31 2.75
CA LEU A 394 -24.10 15.59 3.29
C LEU A 394 -22.97 16.34 3.97
N GLU A 395 -22.16 15.67 4.79
CA GLU A 395 -21.00 16.27 5.46
C GLU A 395 -20.03 16.85 4.41
N CYS A 396 -19.62 16.04 3.45
CA CYS A 396 -18.69 16.44 2.39
C CYS A 396 -19.26 17.58 1.53
N LEU A 397 -20.55 17.50 1.17
CA LEU A 397 -21.24 18.55 0.41
C LEU A 397 -21.26 19.88 1.18
N ASN A 398 -21.60 19.85 2.47
CA ASN A 398 -21.63 21.04 3.31
C ASN A 398 -20.23 21.67 3.45
N LYS A 399 -19.17 20.85 3.57
CA LYS A 399 -17.78 21.31 3.57
C LYS A 399 -17.43 22.02 2.27
N LEU A 400 -17.75 21.43 1.12
CA LEU A 400 -17.52 22.03 -0.19
C LEU A 400 -18.28 23.35 -0.38
N ILE A 401 -19.55 23.41 0.06
CA ILE A 401 -20.37 24.63 0.03
C ILE A 401 -19.76 25.74 0.87
N SER A 402 -19.28 25.40 2.08
CA SER A 402 -18.65 26.38 2.98
C SER A 402 -17.40 27.03 2.38
N LYS A 403 -16.74 26.34 1.45
CA LYS A 403 -15.55 26.79 0.72
C LYS A 403 -15.87 27.37 -0.67
N GLY A 404 -17.15 27.49 -1.02
CA GLY A 404 -17.59 28.16 -2.23
C GLY A 404 -17.53 27.31 -3.49
N ILE A 405 -17.76 26.00 -3.41
CA ILE A 405 -17.97 25.18 -4.61
C ILE A 405 -19.11 25.75 -5.45
N ASP A 406 -18.94 25.75 -6.77
CA ASP A 406 -20.02 26.15 -7.66
C ASP A 406 -20.97 24.97 -7.89
N LEU A 407 -22.22 25.12 -7.46
CA LEU A 407 -23.28 24.13 -7.64
C LEU A 407 -24.15 24.43 -8.86
N ASN A 408 -23.97 25.59 -9.50
CA ASN A 408 -24.78 26.01 -10.65
C ASN A 408 -24.33 25.29 -11.93
N PRO A 409 -25.25 25.08 -12.89
CA PRO A 409 -24.89 24.47 -14.18
C PRO A 409 -23.99 25.43 -14.97
N SER A 410 -23.00 24.87 -15.69
CA SER A 410 -22.14 25.64 -16.59
C SER A 410 -22.97 26.28 -17.71
N GLU A 411 -22.66 27.53 -18.08
CA GLU A 411 -23.39 28.34 -19.08
C GLU A 411 -23.59 27.68 -20.45
N THR A 412 -22.84 26.62 -20.76
CA THR A 412 -22.83 25.94 -22.06
C THR A 412 -23.96 24.94 -22.28
N ASN A 413 -24.68 24.49 -21.24
CA ASN A 413 -25.84 23.62 -21.41
C ASN A 413 -27.01 24.09 -20.55
N ASN A 414 -28.05 24.60 -21.22
CA ASN A 414 -29.38 24.91 -20.66
C ASN A 414 -30.14 23.68 -20.11
N PHE A 415 -29.44 22.60 -19.78
CA PHE A 415 -29.99 21.39 -19.21
C PHE A 415 -29.47 21.23 -17.79
N ILE A 416 -30.39 20.90 -16.89
CA ILE A 416 -30.23 20.25 -15.58
C ILE A 416 -28.77 20.14 -15.11
N PRO A 417 -28.39 20.65 -13.92
CA PRO A 417 -27.14 20.24 -13.32
C PRO A 417 -27.16 18.71 -13.20
N ASP A 418 -26.26 17.96 -13.85
CA ASP A 418 -26.26 16.48 -13.76
C ASP A 418 -26.15 16.03 -12.29
N ALA A 419 -25.57 16.89 -11.44
CA ALA A 419 -25.59 16.80 -9.98
C ALA A 419 -27.00 16.63 -9.38
N LEU A 420 -27.98 17.42 -9.82
CA LEU A 420 -29.37 17.33 -9.37
C LEU A 420 -29.99 16.04 -9.88
N LEU A 421 -29.74 15.68 -11.15
CA LEU A 421 -30.22 14.43 -11.74
C LEU A 421 -29.69 13.19 -11.00
N LEU A 422 -28.39 13.19 -10.67
CA LEU A 422 -27.78 12.13 -9.89
C LEU A 422 -28.34 12.11 -8.46
N ALA A 423 -28.51 13.27 -7.81
CA ALA A 423 -29.03 13.37 -6.45
C ALA A 423 -30.46 12.81 -6.30
N LEU A 424 -31.26 12.79 -7.37
CA LEU A 424 -32.58 12.14 -7.40
C LEU A 424 -32.52 10.63 -7.11
N HIS A 425 -31.39 10.00 -7.43
CA HIS A 425 -31.16 8.58 -7.15
C HIS A 425 -30.63 8.31 -5.73
N TYR A 426 -30.26 9.37 -4.98
CA TYR A 426 -29.75 9.27 -3.61
C TYR A 426 -30.86 9.61 -2.59
N ASN A 427 -30.68 10.63 -1.73
CA ASN A 427 -31.59 10.94 -0.62
C ASN A 427 -32.09 12.39 -0.69
N THR A 428 -33.33 12.61 -0.24
CA THR A 428 -34.00 13.90 -0.03
C THR A 428 -33.11 15.00 0.55
N ASP A 429 -32.33 14.68 1.58
CA ASP A 429 -31.56 15.69 2.30
C ASP A 429 -30.44 16.26 1.44
N VAL A 430 -29.78 15.42 0.64
CA VAL A 430 -28.73 15.85 -0.29
C VAL A 430 -29.31 16.77 -1.36
N MET A 431 -30.52 16.44 -1.85
CA MET A 431 -31.24 17.28 -2.79
C MET A 431 -31.62 18.64 -2.20
N LEU A 432 -32.11 18.67 -0.95
CA LEU A 432 -32.44 19.91 -0.25
C LEU A 432 -31.23 20.83 -0.13
N VAL A 433 -30.07 20.28 0.24
CA VAL A 433 -28.84 21.07 0.37
C VAL A 433 -28.40 21.65 -0.99
N ILE A 434 -28.43 20.86 -2.07
CA ILE A 434 -28.12 21.35 -3.43
C ILE A 434 -29.09 22.46 -3.85
N PHE A 435 -30.40 22.28 -3.61
CA PHE A 435 -31.42 23.26 -3.99
C PHE A 435 -31.30 24.58 -3.21
N GLN A 436 -31.01 24.51 -1.92
CA GLN A 436 -30.82 25.69 -1.07
C GLN A 436 -29.66 26.58 -1.57
N ASN A 437 -28.66 25.97 -2.18
CA ASN A 437 -27.40 26.60 -2.55
C ASN A 437 -27.21 26.80 -4.07
N THR A 438 -28.24 26.54 -4.89
CA THR A 438 -28.25 26.84 -6.34
C THR A 438 -29.20 28.00 -6.68
N ASP A 439 -28.92 28.70 -7.78
CA ASP A 439 -29.68 29.87 -8.26
C ASP A 439 -30.65 29.54 -9.40
N PHE A 440 -30.41 28.43 -10.12
CA PHE A 440 -31.10 28.09 -11.37
C PHE A 440 -32.43 27.34 -11.20
N VAL A 441 -32.69 26.79 -10.01
CA VAL A 441 -33.75 25.81 -9.83
C VAL A 441 -35.03 26.47 -9.31
N THR A 442 -35.91 26.88 -10.22
CA THR A 442 -37.29 27.23 -9.85
C THR A 442 -38.12 25.95 -9.69
N PRO A 443 -39.10 25.92 -8.78
CA PRO A 443 -39.96 24.75 -8.56
C PRO A 443 -40.62 24.19 -9.85
N ASP A 444 -40.95 25.08 -10.79
CA ASP A 444 -41.57 24.74 -12.08
C ASP A 444 -40.59 24.02 -13.03
N ASN A 445 -39.33 24.46 -13.08
CA ASN A 445 -38.30 23.85 -13.92
C ASN A 445 -37.97 22.42 -13.47
N VAL A 446 -38.05 22.13 -12.16
CA VAL A 446 -37.82 20.78 -11.60
C VAL A 446 -38.94 19.81 -12.00
N LEU A 447 -40.19 20.27 -11.95
CA LEU A 447 -41.33 19.47 -12.37
C LEU A 447 -41.29 19.15 -13.86
N GLU A 448 -41.04 20.14 -14.70
CA GLU A 448 -40.93 19.97 -16.15
C GLU A 448 -39.81 18.97 -16.50
N LEU A 449 -38.71 19.04 -15.75
CA LEU A 449 -37.62 18.07 -15.76
C LEU A 449 -38.05 16.63 -15.45
N PHE A 450 -38.76 16.46 -14.32
CA PHE A 450 -39.21 15.17 -13.82
C PHE A 450 -40.09 14.43 -14.83
N TYR A 451 -40.90 15.19 -15.58
CA TYR A 451 -41.70 14.68 -16.68
C TYR A 451 -40.87 14.41 -17.93
N SER A 452 -39.93 15.30 -18.32
CA SER A 452 -39.14 15.15 -19.55
C SER A 452 -38.15 13.98 -19.54
N GLN A 453 -37.58 13.64 -18.38
CA GLN A 453 -36.59 12.56 -18.22
C GLN A 453 -37.23 11.20 -17.85
N ASN A 454 -38.57 11.09 -17.85
CA ASN A 454 -39.30 9.88 -17.47
C ASN A 454 -38.95 9.31 -16.07
N ILE A 455 -38.39 10.15 -15.19
CA ILE A 455 -38.09 9.80 -13.79
C ILE A 455 -39.42 9.63 -13.04
N VAL A 456 -40.40 10.47 -13.36
CA VAL A 456 -41.81 10.27 -13.00
C VAL A 456 -42.48 9.47 -14.12
N THR A 457 -42.08 8.21 -14.29
CA THR A 457 -42.90 7.25 -15.04
C THR A 457 -43.86 6.59 -14.08
N VAL A 458 -45.08 6.36 -14.56
CA VAL A 458 -46.24 5.85 -13.83
C VAL A 458 -45.97 4.51 -13.11
N ASP A 459 -44.85 3.83 -13.44
CA ASP A 459 -44.50 2.50 -12.95
C ASP A 459 -43.20 2.41 -12.11
N LYS A 460 -42.46 3.50 -11.88
CA LYS A 460 -41.34 3.51 -10.92
C LYS A 460 -41.64 4.49 -9.80
N PHE A 461 -41.64 3.97 -8.57
CA PHE A 461 -41.90 4.72 -7.34
C PHE A 461 -41.17 6.06 -7.37
N ILE A 462 -41.93 7.16 -7.44
CA ILE A 462 -41.47 8.41 -6.85
C ILE A 462 -41.20 8.02 -5.38
N THR A 463 -39.93 7.99 -4.97
CA THR A 463 -39.62 7.70 -3.57
C THR A 463 -40.40 8.70 -2.71
N SER A 464 -40.96 8.24 -1.58
CA SER A 464 -41.72 9.09 -0.65
C SER A 464 -41.00 10.41 -0.36
N ASP A 465 -39.67 10.33 -0.37
CA ASP A 465 -38.66 11.36 -0.29
C ASP A 465 -38.76 12.44 -1.38
N VAL A 466 -38.78 12.08 -2.67
CA VAL A 466 -38.95 13.06 -3.77
C VAL A 466 -40.32 13.75 -3.69
N LEU A 467 -41.35 13.03 -3.26
CA LEU A 467 -42.68 13.61 -3.06
C LEU A 467 -42.70 14.56 -1.86
N ASN A 468 -42.11 14.16 -0.73
CA ASN A 468 -41.93 14.98 0.47
C ASN A 468 -41.05 16.20 0.19
N PHE A 469 -40.04 16.09 -0.68
CA PHE A 469 -39.23 17.19 -1.18
C PHE A 469 -40.05 18.20 -1.98
N LEU A 470 -40.82 17.74 -2.97
CA LEU A 470 -41.71 18.58 -3.76
C LEU A 470 -42.76 19.30 -2.89
N ILE A 471 -43.28 18.60 -1.87
CA ILE A 471 -44.16 19.15 -0.84
C ILE A 471 -43.43 20.19 0.03
N THR A 472 -42.18 19.91 0.42
CA THR A 472 -41.29 20.83 1.18
C THR A 472 -40.84 22.04 0.34
N LEU A 473 -40.99 21.99 -0.99
CA LEU A 473 -40.78 23.13 -1.88
C LEU A 473 -42.07 23.93 -2.15
N GLY A 474 -43.23 23.47 -1.65
CA GLY A 474 -44.50 24.21 -1.76
C GLY A 474 -45.13 24.12 -3.15
N ILE A 475 -44.76 23.11 -3.91
CA ILE A 475 -45.31 22.82 -5.23
C ILE A 475 -46.66 22.13 -5.04
N GLU A 476 -47.75 22.83 -5.34
CA GLU A 476 -49.07 22.20 -5.41
C GLU A 476 -49.17 21.35 -6.69
N PHE A 477 -49.23 20.03 -6.52
CA PHE A 477 -49.42 19.08 -7.62
C PHE A 477 -50.81 19.24 -8.26
N PRO A 478 -50.93 19.37 -9.59
CA PRO A 478 -52.00 18.70 -10.31
C PRO A 478 -51.51 17.26 -10.52
N LEU A 479 -51.87 16.34 -9.60
CA LEU A 479 -51.62 14.90 -9.80
C LEU A 479 -52.20 14.52 -11.18
N PRO A 480 -51.41 13.96 -12.12
CA PRO A 480 -51.95 13.55 -13.41
C PRO A 480 -53.11 12.57 -13.16
N ALA A 481 -54.22 12.78 -13.87
CA ALA A 481 -55.53 12.18 -13.60
C ALA A 481 -55.56 10.63 -13.51
N LYS A 482 -54.45 9.93 -13.78
CA LYS A 482 -54.26 8.48 -13.60
C LYS A 482 -53.89 8.02 -12.18
N ILE A 483 -53.44 8.89 -11.27
CA ILE A 483 -53.22 8.53 -9.84
C ILE A 483 -54.56 8.41 -9.06
N SER A 484 -55.67 8.67 -9.75
CA SER A 484 -57.02 8.73 -9.20
C SER A 484 -57.61 7.39 -8.69
N ARG A 485 -56.86 6.28 -8.67
CA ARG A 485 -57.42 4.97 -8.28
C ARG A 485 -56.93 4.34 -6.99
N GLU A 486 -55.93 4.88 -6.30
CA GLU A 486 -55.48 4.31 -5.01
C GLU A 486 -55.67 5.31 -3.85
N ASN A 487 -56.80 5.12 -3.14
CA ASN A 487 -57.22 5.95 -2.01
C ASN A 487 -56.28 5.87 -0.78
N GLU A 488 -55.40 4.86 -0.73
CA GLU A 488 -54.51 4.60 0.39
C GLU A 488 -53.26 5.49 0.38
N VAL A 489 -52.71 5.76 -0.81
CA VAL A 489 -51.59 6.70 -1.00
C VAL A 489 -52.04 8.14 -0.72
N LYS A 490 -53.28 8.49 -1.13
CA LYS A 490 -53.90 9.81 -0.90
C LYS A 490 -54.07 10.15 0.58
N THR A 491 -54.45 9.18 1.41
CA THR A 491 -54.65 9.39 2.86
C THR A 491 -53.33 9.43 3.62
N LYS A 492 -52.32 8.70 3.16
CA LYS A 492 -50.95 8.73 3.71
C LYS A 492 -50.27 10.08 3.43
N ILE A 493 -50.29 10.54 2.18
CA ILE A 493 -49.77 11.86 1.76
C ILE A 493 -50.47 13.00 2.51
N ARG A 494 -51.81 12.95 2.67
CA ARG A 494 -52.56 13.99 3.40
C ARG A 494 -52.27 14.02 4.90
N LYS A 495 -51.96 12.87 5.52
CA LYS A 495 -51.56 12.81 6.93
C LYS A 495 -50.15 13.36 7.14
N GLU A 496 -49.22 13.08 6.23
CA GLU A 496 -47.85 13.61 6.27
C GLU A 496 -47.81 15.12 5.95
N LEU A 497 -48.66 15.60 5.04
CA LEU A 497 -48.90 17.05 4.77
C LEU A 497 -49.39 17.82 6.00
N ALA A 498 -50.12 17.17 6.90
CA ALA A 498 -50.66 17.79 8.11
C ALA A 498 -49.64 17.87 9.26
N THR A 499 -48.60 17.05 9.23
CA THR A 499 -47.54 17.00 10.26
C THR A 499 -46.29 17.81 9.88
N ALA A 500 -46.04 18.07 8.59
CA ALA A 500 -44.95 18.92 8.12
C ALA A 500 -45.29 20.42 8.32
N GLY A 501 -44.70 21.04 9.34
CA GLY A 501 -44.89 22.45 9.68
C GLY A 501 -44.51 23.41 8.54
N VAL A 502 -45.52 24.03 7.93
CA VAL A 502 -45.50 25.08 6.88
C VAL A 502 -44.69 26.36 7.26
N THR A 503 -44.09 26.41 8.46
CA THR A 503 -43.40 27.59 9.01
C THR A 503 -41.97 27.77 8.47
N THR A 504 -41.28 26.69 8.09
CA THR A 504 -39.88 26.72 7.63
C THR A 504 -39.78 27.18 6.17
N LEU A 505 -40.70 26.74 5.30
CA LEU A 505 -40.83 27.19 3.90
C LEU A 505 -41.05 28.69 3.78
N LYS A 506 -42.03 29.24 4.52
CA LYS A 506 -42.31 30.68 4.46
C LYS A 506 -41.08 31.49 4.84
N LYS A 507 -40.25 30.99 5.77
CA LYS A 507 -38.98 31.63 6.13
C LYS A 507 -37.92 31.49 5.04
N LEU A 508 -37.81 30.32 4.39
CA LEU A 508 -36.80 30.04 3.36
C LEU A 508 -37.08 30.76 2.04
N CYS A 509 -38.33 30.70 1.55
CA CYS A 509 -38.79 31.48 0.40
C CYS A 509 -38.66 32.99 0.68
N ARG A 510 -39.09 33.48 1.86
CA ARG A 510 -38.89 34.90 2.23
C ARG A 510 -37.41 35.28 2.34
N ALA A 511 -36.54 34.40 2.81
CA ALA A 511 -35.10 34.67 2.92
C ALA A 511 -34.44 34.77 1.53
N LYS A 512 -34.76 33.87 0.60
CA LYS A 512 -34.22 33.88 -0.78
C LYS A 512 -34.82 35.00 -1.63
N ILE A 513 -36.12 35.26 -1.49
CA ILE A 513 -36.80 36.48 -1.99
C ILE A 513 -36.09 37.72 -1.46
N ARG A 514 -35.92 37.88 -0.14
CA ARG A 514 -35.20 39.04 0.43
C ARG A 514 -33.75 39.16 -0.05
N LYS A 515 -33.07 38.06 -0.36
CA LYS A 515 -31.69 38.06 -0.88
C LYS A 515 -31.65 38.52 -2.34
N LEU A 516 -32.59 38.05 -3.17
CA LEU A 516 -32.83 38.50 -4.55
C LEU A 516 -33.25 39.99 -4.62
N PHE A 517 -34.01 40.46 -3.62
CA PHE A 517 -34.53 41.83 -3.54
C PHE A 517 -33.65 42.80 -2.74
N LYS A 518 -32.58 42.35 -2.07
CA LYS A 518 -31.62 43.24 -1.37
C LYS A 518 -30.59 43.87 -2.31
N SER A 519 -30.34 43.26 -3.47
CA SER A 519 -29.39 43.78 -4.47
C SER A 519 -30.01 44.82 -5.40
N ASN A 520 -31.34 44.92 -5.45
CA ASN A 520 -32.06 45.85 -6.31
C ASN A 520 -33.27 46.45 -5.59
N CYS A 521 -33.26 47.79 -5.49
CA CYS A 521 -34.39 48.70 -5.25
C CYS A 521 -34.65 49.16 -3.80
N GLY A 522 -34.28 50.42 -3.55
CA GLY A 522 -35.09 51.29 -2.71
C GLY A 522 -36.42 51.60 -3.40
N GLY A 523 -37.53 51.50 -2.67
CA GLY A 523 -38.73 52.29 -2.90
C GLY A 523 -39.66 51.97 -4.07
N TYR A 524 -39.77 50.72 -4.54
CA TYR A 524 -40.81 50.35 -5.52
C TYR A 524 -41.92 49.46 -4.92
N ASN A 525 -43.15 49.65 -5.42
CA ASN A 525 -44.34 48.88 -5.08
C ASN A 525 -44.19 47.42 -5.59
N ILE A 526 -44.55 46.44 -4.77
CA ILE A 526 -44.46 44.99 -5.07
C ILE A 526 -45.12 44.65 -6.40
N ASP A 527 -46.24 45.30 -6.75
CA ASP A 527 -46.96 45.05 -8.00
C ASP A 527 -46.18 45.51 -9.25
N GLU A 528 -45.49 46.64 -9.19
CA GLU A 528 -44.62 47.14 -10.28
C GLU A 528 -43.37 46.28 -10.46
N ILE A 529 -42.82 45.79 -9.34
CA ILE A 529 -41.65 44.90 -9.34
C ILE A 529 -42.05 43.50 -9.88
N MET A 530 -43.23 43.00 -9.53
CA MET A 530 -43.77 41.73 -10.04
C MET A 530 -44.03 41.76 -11.55
N ALA A 531 -44.40 42.93 -12.10
CA ALA A 531 -44.55 43.14 -13.54
C ALA A 531 -43.20 43.19 -14.29
N LYS A 532 -42.14 43.72 -13.66
CA LYS A 532 -40.80 43.87 -14.27
C LYS A 532 -39.87 42.66 -14.06
N SER A 533 -40.07 41.87 -13.01
CA SER A 533 -39.23 40.72 -12.69
C SER A 533 -39.69 39.47 -13.47
N LYS A 534 -38.75 38.73 -14.09
CA LYS A 534 -39.02 37.42 -14.74
C LYS A 534 -39.24 36.31 -13.68
N LEU A 535 -40.21 36.50 -12.78
CA LEU A 535 -40.59 35.49 -11.80
C LEU A 535 -41.56 34.46 -12.41
N PRO A 536 -41.41 33.16 -12.12
CA PRO A 536 -42.33 32.11 -12.54
C PRO A 536 -43.77 32.36 -12.07
N LEU A 537 -44.73 31.83 -12.83
CA LEU A 537 -46.16 32.08 -12.64
C LEU A 537 -46.67 31.59 -11.27
N SER A 538 -46.13 30.46 -10.79
CA SER A 538 -46.47 29.84 -9.50
C SER A 538 -46.07 30.73 -8.31
N ILE A 539 -44.88 31.35 -8.36
CA ILE A 539 -44.40 32.30 -7.34
C ILE A 539 -45.23 33.59 -7.38
N ARG A 540 -45.59 34.06 -8.58
CA ARG A 540 -46.47 35.24 -8.74
C ARG A 540 -47.88 34.96 -8.21
N GLN A 541 -48.40 33.76 -8.37
CA GLN A 541 -49.69 33.34 -7.83
C GLN A 541 -49.62 33.21 -6.30
N PHE A 542 -48.57 32.57 -5.76
CA PHE A 542 -48.35 32.46 -4.32
C PHE A 542 -48.24 33.82 -3.62
N LEU A 543 -47.59 34.80 -4.25
CA LEU A 543 -47.48 36.18 -3.74
C LEU A 543 -48.74 37.03 -3.95
N LYS A 544 -49.66 36.64 -4.85
CA LYS A 544 -50.95 37.33 -5.07
C LYS A 544 -52.07 36.85 -4.15
N TYR A 545 -51.97 35.63 -3.63
CA TYR A 545 -53.00 35.00 -2.79
C TYR A 545 -52.77 35.18 -1.28
N GLN A 546 -51.65 35.78 -0.88
CA GLN A 546 -51.39 36.31 0.47
C GLN A 546 -51.13 37.82 0.37
#